data_AF-D8SVZ2-F1
#
_entry.id   AF-D8SVZ2-F1
#
_cell.length_a   1.000
_cell.length_b   1.000
_cell.length_c   1.000
_cell.angle_alpha   90.00
_cell.angle_beta   90.00
_cell.angle_gamma   90.00
#
_symmetry.space_group_name_H-M   'P 1'
#
loop_
_entity.id
_entity.type
_entity.pdbx_description
1 polymer ?
#
loop_
_entity_poly.entity_id
_entity_poly.type
_entity_poly.pdbx_seq_one_letter_code
_entity_poly.pdbx_strand_id
1 'polypeptide(L)'
;MVAGSVATELQIKVPLERVWKAIKDSNNMFPKALPDAFTSVQTVEGDGKVGSVRLVHFGPGTYAKEKLESLDESNHSVVLSTIEGGPIGSLFSSQTATISLKPVEDSGTKVTWSIAYDSLVEDPPLDRMKGNAEKIMRGVEAYLLSNKDYTE
;
A
#
# COMPACT_ATOMS: atom_id res chain seq x y z
N MET A 1 -8.63 22.39 -8.46
CA MET A 1 -7.85 21.24 -7.99
C MET A 1 -6.70 21.79 -7.15
N VAL A 2 -6.53 21.29 -5.94
CA VAL A 2 -5.46 21.70 -5.02
C VAL A 2 -4.54 20.50 -4.83
N ALA A 3 -3.26 20.65 -5.19
CA ALA A 3 -2.27 19.61 -4.96
C ALA A 3 -1.96 19.52 -3.46
N GLY A 4 -1.90 18.29 -2.94
CA GLY A 4 -1.61 18.01 -1.54
C GLY A 4 -0.85 16.70 -1.37
N SER A 5 -0.32 16.51 -0.16
CA SER A 5 0.29 15.24 0.23
C SER A 5 0.05 14.97 1.71
N VAL A 6 -0.02 13.70 2.06
CA VAL A 6 -0.07 13.25 3.45
C VAL A 6 0.78 11.99 3.60
N ALA A 7 1.41 11.84 4.76
CA ALA A 7 2.21 10.68 5.10
C ALA A 7 1.91 10.21 6.53
N THR A 8 2.11 8.92 6.76
CA THR A 8 2.26 8.35 8.11
C THR A 8 3.43 7.38 8.11
N GLU A 9 4.03 7.22 9.29
CA GLU A 9 5.15 6.33 9.50
C GLU A 9 4.98 5.53 10.79
N LEU A 10 5.39 4.27 10.76
CA LEU A 10 5.46 3.43 11.94
C LEU A 10 6.63 2.47 11.86
N GLN A 11 7.08 2.05 13.04
CA GLN A 11 8.04 0.96 13.17
C GLN A 11 7.29 -0.35 13.40
N ILE A 12 7.70 -1.38 12.67
CA ILE A 12 7.25 -2.76 12.82
C ILE A 12 8.43 -3.66 13.19
N LYS A 13 8.17 -4.70 13.98
CA LYS A 13 9.16 -5.62 14.55
C LYS A 13 9.46 -6.80 13.62
N VAL A 14 9.62 -6.50 12.33
CA VAL A 14 9.93 -7.49 11.29
C VAL A 14 11.12 -7.00 10.49
N PRO A 15 12.13 -7.87 10.20
CA PRO A 15 13.28 -7.48 9.40
C PRO A 15 12.91 -7.00 8.00
N LEU A 16 13.66 -6.02 7.50
CA LEU A 16 13.35 -5.29 6.26
C LEU A 16 13.20 -6.21 5.05
N GLU A 17 14.08 -7.18 4.86
CA GLU A 17 14.01 -8.10 3.70
C GLU A 17 12.73 -8.93 3.70
N ARG A 18 12.25 -9.32 4.88
CA ARG A 18 11.01 -10.08 5.04
C ARG A 18 9.77 -9.22 4.74
N VAL A 19 9.78 -7.96 5.19
CA VAL A 19 8.72 -7.00 4.86
C VAL A 19 8.73 -6.71 3.36
N TRP A 20 9.91 -6.53 2.77
CA TRP A 20 10.06 -6.24 1.35
C TRP A 20 9.56 -7.37 0.47
N LYS A 21 9.93 -8.62 0.78
CA LYS A 21 9.41 -9.81 0.10
C LYS A 21 7.87 -9.86 0.15
N ALA A 22 7.28 -9.51 1.30
CA ALA A 22 5.83 -9.47 1.47
C ALA A 22 5.15 -8.33 0.69
N ILE A 23 5.76 -7.15 0.61
CA ILE A 23 5.25 -6.02 -0.19
C ILE A 23 5.28 -6.34 -1.69
N LYS A 24 6.35 -6.98 -2.17
CA LYS A 24 6.44 -7.45 -3.56
C LYS A 24 5.39 -8.51 -3.90
N ASP A 25 5.02 -9.32 -2.92
CA ASP A 25 3.96 -10.33 -3.02
C ASP A 25 2.60 -9.84 -2.49
N SER A 26 2.39 -8.51 -2.43
CA SER A 26 1.20 -7.93 -1.79
C SER A 26 -0.12 -8.40 -2.39
N ASN A 27 -0.14 -8.81 -3.66
CA ASN A 27 -1.34 -9.35 -4.29
C ASN A 27 -1.83 -10.65 -3.62
N ASN A 28 -0.90 -11.51 -3.19
CA ASN A 28 -1.23 -12.75 -2.48
C ASN A 28 -1.30 -12.54 -0.97
N MET A 29 -0.47 -11.65 -0.44
CA MET A 29 -0.34 -11.40 0.99
C MET A 29 -1.55 -10.65 1.56
N PHE A 30 -2.04 -9.58 0.90
CA PHE A 30 -3.09 -8.74 1.47
C PHE A 30 -4.40 -9.48 1.76
N PRO A 31 -4.96 -10.29 0.84
CA PRO A 31 -6.19 -11.02 1.14
C PRO A 31 -6.06 -12.05 2.26
N LYS A 32 -4.84 -12.57 2.51
CA LYS A 32 -4.56 -13.52 3.60
C LYS A 32 -4.33 -12.80 4.94
N ALA A 33 -3.57 -11.71 4.91
CA ALA A 33 -3.20 -10.95 6.09
C ALA A 33 -4.36 -10.12 6.64
N LEU A 34 -5.22 -9.63 5.75
CA LEU A 34 -6.26 -8.63 6.04
C LEU A 34 -7.56 -8.99 5.29
N PRO A 35 -8.15 -10.18 5.51
CA PRO A 35 -9.33 -10.63 4.75
C PRO A 35 -10.56 -9.73 4.93
N ASP A 36 -10.66 -9.04 6.07
CA ASP A 36 -11.73 -8.08 6.34
C ASP A 36 -11.60 -6.78 5.54
N ALA A 37 -10.38 -6.46 5.09
CA ALA A 37 -10.09 -5.24 4.33
C ALA A 37 -9.84 -5.50 2.84
N PHE A 38 -9.39 -6.71 2.47
CA PHE A 38 -9.06 -7.08 1.09
C PHE A 38 -9.70 -8.41 0.73
N THR A 39 -10.68 -8.37 -0.18
CA THR A 39 -11.31 -9.59 -0.71
C THR A 39 -10.41 -10.26 -1.74
N SER A 40 -9.79 -9.48 -2.62
CA SER A 40 -8.86 -9.98 -3.62
C SER A 40 -7.97 -8.86 -4.15
N VAL A 41 -6.81 -9.26 -4.68
CA VAL A 41 -5.91 -8.38 -5.42
C VAL A 41 -5.38 -9.16 -6.61
N GLN A 42 -5.59 -8.66 -7.82
CA GLN A 42 -5.29 -9.41 -9.04
C GLN A 42 -4.66 -8.49 -10.08
N THR A 43 -3.59 -8.94 -10.73
CA THR A 43 -3.06 -8.26 -11.92
C THR A 43 -4.06 -8.44 -13.06
N VAL A 44 -4.53 -7.34 -13.63
CA VAL A 44 -5.51 -7.33 -14.74
C VAL A 44 -4.88 -6.91 -16.06
N GLU A 45 -3.76 -6.18 -16.03
CA GLU A 45 -2.98 -5.82 -17.21
C GLU A 45 -1.49 -5.91 -16.89
N GLY A 46 -0.70 -6.42 -17.82
CA GLY A 46 0.76 -6.59 -17.67
C GLY A 46 1.17 -7.91 -17.01
N ASP A 47 2.43 -7.98 -16.59
CA ASP A 47 3.10 -9.19 -16.09
C ASP A 47 3.52 -9.09 -14.61
N GLY A 48 3.00 -8.08 -13.90
CA GLY A 48 3.35 -7.79 -12.50
C GLY A 48 4.59 -6.91 -12.33
N LYS A 49 5.21 -6.44 -13.42
CA LYS A 49 6.32 -5.46 -13.37
C LYS A 49 5.80 -4.02 -13.49
N VAL A 50 6.71 -3.05 -13.39
CA VAL A 50 6.43 -1.63 -13.62
C VAL A 50 5.64 -1.44 -14.92
N GLY A 51 4.56 -0.68 -14.84
CA GLY A 51 3.57 -0.49 -15.89
C GLY A 51 2.32 -1.37 -15.75
N SER A 52 2.38 -2.46 -14.98
CA SER A 52 1.24 -3.36 -14.78
C SER A 52 0.13 -2.71 -13.95
N VAL A 53 -1.10 -3.14 -14.21
CA VAL A 53 -2.30 -2.70 -13.49
C VAL A 53 -2.86 -3.86 -12.68
N ARG A 54 -3.18 -3.59 -11.41
CA ARG A 54 -3.88 -4.51 -10.52
C ARG A 54 -5.25 -3.97 -10.13
N LEU A 55 -6.20 -4.88 -9.95
CA LEU A 55 -7.52 -4.62 -9.41
C LEU A 55 -7.54 -5.08 -7.94
N VAL A 56 -7.85 -4.16 -7.05
CA VAL A 56 -7.96 -4.37 -5.60
C VAL A 56 -9.43 -4.30 -5.21
N HIS A 57 -9.94 -5.30 -4.50
CA HIS A 57 -11.30 -5.31 -3.94
C HIS A 57 -11.25 -5.20 -2.41
N PHE A 58 -11.95 -4.19 -1.87
CA PHE A 58 -11.95 -3.86 -0.43
C PHE A 58 -13.21 -4.33 0.32
N GLY A 59 -13.92 -5.34 -0.21
CA GLY A 59 -15.25 -5.77 0.25
C GLY A 59 -16.34 -5.55 -0.81
N PRO A 60 -17.61 -5.82 -0.50
CA PRO A 60 -18.70 -5.76 -1.47
C PRO A 60 -18.82 -4.39 -2.14
N GLY A 61 -18.66 -4.36 -3.46
CA GLY A 61 -18.86 -3.18 -4.30
C GLY A 61 -17.76 -2.11 -4.24
N THR A 62 -16.71 -2.28 -3.43
CA THR A 62 -15.60 -1.30 -3.34
C THR A 62 -14.36 -1.86 -4.02
N TYR A 63 -13.83 -1.14 -5.00
CA TYR A 63 -12.61 -1.52 -5.70
C TYR A 63 -11.73 -0.32 -6.04
N ALA A 64 -10.47 -0.57 -6.35
CA ALA A 64 -9.57 0.37 -7.00
C ALA A 64 -8.72 -0.35 -8.06
N LYS A 65 -8.46 0.30 -9.19
CA LYS A 65 -7.38 -0.09 -10.10
C LYS A 65 -6.16 0.73 -9.80
N GLU A 66 -5.05 0.05 -9.60
CA GLU A 66 -3.76 0.65 -9.29
C GLU A 66 -2.73 0.24 -10.34
N LYS A 67 -1.96 1.20 -10.81
CA LYS A 67 -0.85 0.98 -11.72
C LYS A 67 0.47 1.04 -10.95
N LEU A 68 1.34 0.05 -11.13
CA LEU A 68 2.69 0.04 -10.58
C LEU A 68 3.58 1.00 -11.38
N GLU A 69 3.91 2.15 -10.81
CA GLU A 69 4.75 3.16 -11.47
C GLU A 69 6.24 2.95 -11.21
N SER A 70 6.58 2.43 -10.03
CA SER A 70 7.97 2.17 -9.66
C SER A 70 8.08 1.03 -8.66
N LEU A 71 9.14 0.23 -8.81
CA LEU A 71 9.61 -0.78 -7.87
C LEU A 71 11.12 -0.61 -7.74
N ASP A 72 11.55 0.07 -6.68
CA ASP A 72 12.95 0.35 -6.39
C ASP A 72 13.49 -0.67 -5.38
N GLU A 73 14.19 -1.68 -5.89
CA GLU A 73 14.83 -2.73 -5.10
C GLU A 73 16.03 -2.23 -4.28
N SER A 74 16.65 -1.11 -4.67
CA SER A 74 17.82 -0.56 -3.95
C SER A 74 17.43 0.28 -2.76
N ASN A 75 16.29 0.99 -2.85
CA ASN A 75 15.77 1.86 -1.80
C ASN A 75 14.52 1.30 -1.10
N HIS A 76 14.14 0.05 -1.40
CA HIS A 76 12.96 -0.64 -0.86
C HIS A 76 11.70 0.22 -0.91
N SER A 77 11.41 0.74 -2.11
CA SER A 77 10.31 1.69 -2.35
C SER A 77 9.41 1.24 -3.49
N VAL A 78 8.10 1.38 -3.31
CA VAL A 78 7.06 1.10 -4.31
C VAL A 78 6.20 2.32 -4.51
N VAL A 79 5.88 2.63 -5.76
CA VAL A 79 4.98 3.71 -6.14
C VAL A 79 3.82 3.16 -6.98
N LEU A 80 2.60 3.49 -6.57
CA LEU A 80 1.35 3.05 -7.20
C LEU A 80 0.47 4.25 -7.50
N SER A 81 -0.02 4.37 -8.73
CA SER A 81 -1.06 5.36 -9.06
C SER A 81 -2.44 4.71 -9.03
N THR A 82 -3.41 5.34 -8.37
CA THR A 82 -4.80 4.91 -8.47
C THR A 82 -5.41 5.52 -9.73
N ILE A 83 -5.77 4.67 -10.70
CA ILE A 83 -6.28 5.10 -12.01
C ILE A 83 -7.80 5.03 -12.12
N GLU A 84 -8.46 4.21 -11.29
CA GLU A 84 -9.91 4.02 -11.28
C GLU A 84 -10.38 3.56 -9.90
N GLY A 85 -11.59 3.94 -9.49
CA GLY A 85 -12.18 3.53 -8.22
C GLY A 85 -11.54 4.17 -6.98
N GLY A 86 -11.83 3.60 -5.81
CA GLY A 86 -11.39 4.14 -4.52
C GLY A 86 -11.80 5.62 -4.35
N PRO A 87 -10.87 6.54 -4.01
CA PRO A 87 -11.16 7.96 -3.83
C PRO A 87 -11.18 8.77 -5.15
N ILE A 88 -10.86 8.14 -6.29
CA ILE A 88 -10.81 8.85 -7.58
C ILE A 88 -12.21 9.26 -8.03
N GLY A 89 -12.36 10.52 -8.45
CA GLY A 89 -13.62 11.13 -8.88
C GLY A 89 -14.55 11.57 -7.76
N SER A 90 -14.32 11.14 -6.51
CA SER A 90 -15.10 11.55 -5.34
C SER A 90 -14.33 12.50 -4.42
N LEU A 91 -13.07 12.18 -4.11
CA LEU A 91 -12.21 12.98 -3.26
C LEU A 91 -11.05 13.58 -4.06
N PHE A 92 -10.48 12.82 -4.97
CA PHE A 92 -9.27 13.20 -5.72
C PHE A 92 -9.48 13.04 -7.23
N SER A 93 -8.88 13.93 -8.03
CA SER A 93 -8.77 13.73 -9.48
C SER A 93 -7.59 12.84 -9.86
N SER A 94 -6.54 12.85 -9.02
CA SER A 94 -5.35 12.02 -9.17
C SER A 94 -4.85 11.61 -7.77
N GLN A 95 -4.27 10.41 -7.66
CA GLN A 95 -3.61 9.97 -6.43
C GLN A 95 -2.46 9.01 -6.77
N THR A 96 -1.30 9.26 -6.16
CA THR A 96 -0.15 8.37 -6.18
C THR A 96 0.22 8.01 -4.75
N ALA A 97 0.24 6.73 -4.43
CA ALA A 97 0.70 6.18 -3.16
C ALA A 97 2.16 5.72 -3.24
N THR A 98 2.92 5.98 -2.18
CA THR A 98 4.30 5.53 -2.03
C THR A 98 4.44 4.74 -0.73
N ILE A 99 5.09 3.58 -0.79
CA ILE A 99 5.50 2.79 0.37
C ILE A 99 7.02 2.72 0.34
N SER A 100 7.69 3.18 1.39
CA SER A 100 9.15 3.09 1.55
C SER A 100 9.51 2.39 2.85
N LEU A 101 10.50 1.50 2.78
CA LEU A 101 11.01 0.75 3.92
C LEU A 101 12.42 1.20 4.25
N LYS A 102 12.73 1.33 5.55
CA LYS A 102 14.08 1.55 6.04
C LYS A 102 14.39 0.63 7.22
N PRO A 103 15.63 0.11 7.33
CA PRO A 103 15.99 -0.69 8.48
C PRO A 103 15.99 0.18 9.73
N VAL A 104 15.62 -0.41 10.86
CA VAL A 104 15.75 0.19 12.20
C VAL A 104 16.76 -0.64 12.99
N GLU A 105 17.47 0.00 13.90
CA GLU A 105 18.30 -0.68 14.90
C GLU A 105 17.45 -1.76 15.61
N ASP A 106 18.06 -2.91 15.96
CA ASP A 106 17.39 -4.06 16.60
C ASP A 106 16.41 -4.89 15.73
N SER A 107 16.67 -5.00 14.42
CA SER A 107 15.95 -5.91 13.48
C SER A 107 14.50 -5.53 13.17
N GLY A 108 14.15 -4.25 13.32
CA GLY A 108 12.87 -3.69 12.90
C GLY A 108 12.91 -3.04 11.51
N THR A 109 11.72 -2.64 11.03
CA THR A 109 11.56 -1.88 9.79
C THR A 109 10.72 -0.64 10.05
N LYS A 110 11.20 0.51 9.60
CA LYS A 110 10.40 1.73 9.50
C LYS A 110 9.66 1.69 8.18
N VAL A 111 8.33 1.71 8.26
CA VAL A 111 7.45 1.77 7.09
C VAL A 111 6.91 3.18 6.99
N THR A 112 7.11 3.81 5.84
CA THR A 112 6.51 5.09 5.50
C THR A 112 5.51 4.88 4.39
N TRP A 113 4.26 5.26 4.63
CA TRP A 113 3.23 5.34 3.61
C TRP A 113 2.90 6.79 3.36
N SER A 114 2.80 7.19 2.10
CA SER A 114 2.35 8.52 1.72
C SER A 114 1.45 8.48 0.49
N ILE A 115 0.64 9.52 0.34
CA ILE A 115 -0.05 9.82 -0.90
C ILE A 115 0.26 11.26 -1.34
N ALA A 116 0.43 11.45 -2.63
CA ALA A 116 0.33 12.72 -3.31
C ALA A 116 -0.97 12.72 -4.14
N TYR A 117 -1.72 13.82 -4.09
CA TYR A 117 -3.05 13.87 -4.70
C TYR A 117 -3.43 15.26 -5.19
N ASP A 118 -4.33 15.31 -6.16
CA ASP A 118 -5.05 16.52 -6.55
C ASP A 118 -6.47 16.48 -5.98
N SER A 119 -6.79 17.37 -5.04
CA SER A 119 -8.08 17.37 -4.34
C SER A 119 -9.20 17.97 -5.18
N LEU A 120 -10.36 17.31 -5.12
CA LEU A 120 -11.66 17.78 -5.62
C LEU A 120 -12.52 18.43 -4.52
N VAL A 121 -12.14 18.24 -3.25
CA VAL A 121 -12.85 18.77 -2.08
C VAL A 121 -11.93 19.67 -1.25
N GLU A 122 -12.52 20.55 -0.44
CA GLU A 122 -11.76 21.49 0.40
C GLU A 122 -11.04 20.78 1.54
N ASP A 123 -11.72 19.86 2.23
CA ASP A 123 -11.19 19.13 3.39
C ASP A 123 -11.33 17.61 3.20
N PRO A 124 -10.39 16.96 2.51
CA PRO A 124 -10.40 15.51 2.39
C PRO A 124 -10.12 14.83 3.74
N PRO A 125 -10.66 13.63 4.01
CA PRO A 125 -10.54 12.95 5.31
C PRO A 125 -9.15 12.29 5.51
N LEU A 126 -8.08 13.08 5.47
CA LEU A 126 -6.68 12.61 5.47
C LEU A 126 -6.29 11.85 6.74
N ASP A 127 -6.81 12.25 7.90
CA ASP A 127 -6.56 11.56 9.17
C ASP A 127 -7.15 10.15 9.18
N ARG A 128 -8.34 9.97 8.60
CA ARG A 128 -8.94 8.65 8.42
C ARG A 128 -8.11 7.79 7.48
N MET A 129 -7.57 8.37 6.40
CA MET A 129 -6.69 7.66 5.46
C MET A 129 -5.39 7.20 6.13
N LYS A 130 -4.72 8.08 6.88
CA LYS A 130 -3.54 7.71 7.68
C LYS A 130 -3.85 6.58 8.67
N GLY A 131 -4.94 6.71 9.43
CA GLY A 131 -5.35 5.68 10.40
C GLY A 131 -5.66 4.33 9.76
N ASN A 132 -6.22 4.32 8.54
CA ASN A 132 -6.42 3.08 7.78
C ASN A 132 -5.08 2.47 7.31
N ALA A 133 -4.16 3.29 6.81
CA ALA A 133 -2.83 2.85 6.40
C ALA A 133 -2.05 2.24 7.59
N GLU A 134 -2.10 2.87 8.76
CA GLU A 134 -1.50 2.34 9.99
C GLU A 134 -2.09 0.99 10.40
N LYS A 135 -3.43 0.84 10.34
CA LYS A 135 -4.10 -0.44 10.62
C LYS A 135 -3.66 -1.55 9.67
N ILE A 136 -3.57 -1.24 8.36
CA ILE A 136 -3.08 -2.18 7.35
C ILE A 136 -1.64 -2.61 7.69
N MET A 137 -0.75 -1.65 7.97
CA MET A 137 0.65 -1.94 8.29
C MET A 137 0.79 -2.78 9.59
N ARG A 138 -0.05 -2.56 10.60
CA ARG A 138 -0.11 -3.42 11.80
C ARG A 138 -0.64 -4.81 11.52
N GLY A 139 -1.62 -4.96 10.63
CA GLY A 139 -2.10 -6.29 10.21
C GLY A 139 -1.04 -7.06 9.42
N VAL A 140 -0.31 -6.39 8.54
CA VAL A 140 0.85 -6.99 7.84
C VAL A 140 1.92 -7.43 8.84
N GLU A 141 2.26 -6.60 9.83
CA GLU A 141 3.19 -6.98 10.90
C GLU A 141 2.72 -8.24 11.65
N ALA A 142 1.46 -8.27 12.10
CA ALA A 142 0.91 -9.42 12.82
C ALA A 142 0.92 -10.70 11.97
N TYR A 143 0.56 -10.59 10.69
CA TYR A 143 0.60 -11.70 9.75
C TYR A 143 2.03 -12.22 9.56
N LEU A 144 3.00 -11.33 9.34
CA LEU A 144 4.40 -11.73 9.17
C LEU A 144 4.96 -12.33 10.45
N LEU A 145 4.65 -11.80 11.65
CA LEU A 145 5.11 -12.43 12.89
C LEU A 145 4.56 -13.85 13.08
N SER A 146 3.37 -14.13 12.54
CA SER A 146 2.69 -15.43 12.70
C SER A 146 2.97 -16.44 11.58
N ASN A 147 3.50 -16.01 10.42
CA ASN A 147 3.63 -16.87 9.23
C ASN A 147 5.06 -16.89 8.67
N LYS A 148 5.59 -18.09 8.37
CA LYS A 148 6.96 -18.24 7.87
C LYS A 148 7.12 -18.12 6.35
N ASP A 149 6.03 -17.91 5.61
CA ASP A 149 6.03 -17.86 4.13
C ASP A 149 7.02 -16.84 3.53
N TYR A 150 7.38 -15.81 4.31
CA TYR A 150 8.26 -14.73 3.92
C TYR A 150 9.62 -14.76 4.62
N THR A 151 9.99 -15.85 5.28
CA THR A 151 11.38 -16.01 5.78
C THR A 151 12.35 -16.17 4.61
N GLU A 152 13.64 -15.98 4.88
CA GLU A 152 14.73 -16.32 3.96
C GLU A 152 14.64 -17.79 3.52
#